data_AF-A0A7S1ZLN8-F1
#
_entry.id   AF-A0A7S1ZLN8-F1
#
_cell.length_a   1.000
_cell.length_b   1.000
_cell.length_c   1.000
_cell.angle_alpha   90.00
_cell.angle_beta   90.00
_cell.angle_gamma   90.00
#
_symmetry.space_group_name_H-M   'P 1'
#
loop_
_entity.id
_entity.type
_entity.pdbx_description
1 polymer ?
#
loop_
_entity_poly.entity_id
_entity_poly.type
_entity_poly.pdbx_seq_one_letter_code
_entity_poly.pdbx_strand_id
1 'polypeptide(L)'
;FARRRTIHGRIVGVVEEGAAAGGGSYSAAVDPSSSASSESERPVTCLVRSLSPVGRLQTRAAFDFSVRNSPSKMLDGGSTWENSRDLIRVEIAGVTAPPSYHNPLDKQGQWLRRLAADQARVSCQLLARRAIRDPAAILSTKDGSGGVDDEERDRLQAAVCRVLHRSPGSFFRRDLGHSLVRSGRANVVSAGLYVNDPIRPAEDGSEKTSDLRRDASYLERLEAAQLEAAKERAGMWADERARERQGDVAEEADFAVNAGWARRVWRWAREKAGF
;
A
#
# COMPACT_ATOMS: atom_id res chain seq x y z
N PHE A 1 2.46 6.43 -22.66
CA PHE A 1 1.78 6.71 -21.38
C PHE A 1 0.45 5.96 -21.28
N ALA A 2 0.35 5.04 -20.31
CA ALA A 2 -0.89 4.32 -20.05
C ALA A 2 -1.89 5.29 -19.38
N ARG A 3 -3.01 5.61 -20.06
CA ARG A 3 -4.08 6.41 -19.47
C ARG A 3 -4.51 5.78 -18.13
N ARG A 4 -4.78 6.59 -17.11
CA ARG A 4 -5.42 6.14 -15.86
C ARG A 4 -6.67 5.31 -16.20
N ARG A 5 -6.60 4.00 -15.92
CA ARG A 5 -7.66 3.02 -16.18
C ARG A 5 -8.14 2.46 -14.85
N THR A 6 -9.43 2.11 -14.82
CA THR A 6 -9.99 1.40 -13.68
C THR A 6 -10.10 -0.08 -14.02
N ILE A 7 -9.49 -0.91 -13.19
CA ILE A 7 -9.59 -2.36 -13.25
C ILE A 7 -10.54 -2.82 -12.16
N HIS A 8 -11.39 -3.79 -12.47
CA HIS A 8 -12.25 -4.43 -11.47
C HIS A 8 -11.68 -5.81 -11.17
N GLY A 9 -11.60 -6.17 -9.90
CA GLY A 9 -10.90 -7.37 -9.48
C GLY A 9 -11.44 -7.97 -8.18
N ARG A 10 -10.76 -9.01 -7.73
CA ARG A 10 -10.86 -9.54 -6.36
C ARG A 10 -9.47 -9.58 -5.74
N ILE A 11 -9.35 -9.17 -4.49
CA ILE A 11 -8.12 -9.39 -3.71
C ILE A 11 -8.02 -10.88 -3.44
N VAL A 12 -6.92 -11.52 -3.83
CA VAL A 12 -6.70 -12.96 -3.64
C VAL A 12 -5.54 -13.26 -2.70
N GLY A 13 -4.71 -12.26 -2.40
CA GLY A 13 -3.56 -12.41 -1.52
C GLY A 13 -3.03 -11.07 -1.02
N VAL A 14 -2.16 -11.14 -0.03
CA VAL A 14 -1.42 -10.02 0.53
C VAL A 14 0.06 -10.34 0.39
N VAL A 15 0.87 -9.37 -0.02
CA VAL A 15 2.32 -9.54 -0.12
C VAL A 15 2.94 -8.93 1.14
N GLU A 16 3.50 -9.78 1.99
CA GLU A 16 4.22 -9.35 3.18
C GLU A 16 5.70 -9.20 2.83
N GLU A 17 6.10 -7.98 2.48
CA GLU A 17 7.52 -7.61 2.37
C GLU A 17 8.11 -7.52 3.79
N GLY A 18 8.37 -8.67 4.41
CA GLY A 18 8.79 -8.69 5.82
C GLY A 18 9.24 -10.01 6.44
N ALA A 19 9.23 -11.13 5.74
CA ALA A 19 9.79 -12.38 6.26
C ALA A 19 10.68 -13.03 5.20
N ALA A 20 11.99 -12.76 5.27
CA ALA A 20 13.04 -13.53 4.59
C ALA A 20 12.91 -13.67 3.07
N ALA A 21 13.34 -12.65 2.32
CA ALA A 21 14.14 -12.89 1.13
C ALA A 21 15.57 -12.42 1.47
N GLY A 22 16.33 -13.33 2.10
CA GLY A 22 17.73 -13.09 2.38
C GLY A 22 18.56 -12.99 1.11
N GLY A 23 19.69 -12.28 1.20
CA GLY A 23 20.81 -12.46 0.27
C GLY A 23 21.06 -11.34 -0.74
N GLY A 24 21.02 -10.09 -0.32
CA GLY A 24 21.53 -8.97 -1.11
C GLY A 24 22.11 -7.91 -0.19
N SER A 25 23.30 -8.17 0.36
CA SER A 25 24.04 -7.21 1.18
C SER A 25 24.47 -6.02 0.33
N TYR A 26 23.63 -4.99 0.23
CA TYR A 26 24.05 -3.67 -0.20
C TYR A 26 24.82 -3.00 0.95
N SER A 27 26.10 -3.36 1.12
CA SER A 27 27.05 -2.54 1.88
C SER A 27 27.43 -1.34 1.01
N ALA A 28 26.51 -0.39 0.85
CA ALA A 28 26.96 0.98 0.74
C ALA A 28 27.58 1.32 2.10
N ALA A 29 28.83 1.75 2.12
CA ALA A 29 29.50 2.21 3.33
C ALA A 29 28.74 3.46 3.85
N VAL A 30 27.73 3.21 4.67
CA VAL A 30 26.97 4.23 5.40
C VAL A 30 27.64 4.36 6.75
N ASP A 31 28.02 5.59 7.09
CA ASP A 31 28.64 5.97 8.35
C ASP A 31 27.91 5.35 9.56
N PRO A 32 28.62 4.64 10.47
CA PRO A 32 28.02 3.97 11.62
C PRO A 32 27.59 4.92 12.76
N SER A 33 27.44 6.22 12.52
CA SER A 33 27.11 7.22 13.53
C SER A 33 25.66 7.75 13.49
N SER A 34 24.80 7.26 12.58
CA SER A 34 23.38 7.60 12.53
C SER A 34 22.51 6.48 13.13
N SER A 35 22.40 6.43 14.46
CA SER A 35 21.69 5.41 15.23
C SER A 35 20.14 5.53 15.25
N ALA A 36 19.55 6.21 14.26
CA ALA A 36 18.13 6.09 13.95
C ALA A 36 18.02 5.42 12.58
N SER A 37 17.96 4.09 12.56
CA SER A 37 17.58 3.35 11.34
C SER A 37 16.18 3.82 10.97
N SER A 38 16.06 4.71 10.00
CA SER A 38 14.79 5.04 9.38
C SER A 38 14.23 3.73 8.85
N GLU A 39 13.24 3.16 9.53
CA GLU A 39 12.50 2.02 9.00
C GLU A 39 11.98 2.47 7.64
N SER A 40 12.53 1.90 6.57
CA SER A 40 12.18 2.30 5.23
C SER A 40 10.68 2.16 5.05
N GLU A 41 10.06 3.19 4.49
CA GLU A 41 8.64 3.18 4.17
C GLU A 41 8.34 1.99 3.26
N ARG A 42 7.55 1.04 3.75
CA ARG A 42 7.18 -0.16 3.00
C ARG A 42 5.78 0.01 2.41
N PRO A 43 5.58 -0.14 1.09
CA PRO A 43 4.25 0.01 0.49
C PRO A 43 3.33 -1.13 0.91
N VAL A 44 2.06 -0.82 1.17
CA VAL A 44 1.06 -1.87 1.42
C VAL A 44 0.67 -2.53 0.10
N THR A 45 1.02 -3.80 -0.06
CA THR A 45 0.84 -4.52 -1.34
C THR A 45 -0.15 -5.67 -1.22
N CYS A 46 -1.05 -5.78 -2.20
CA CYS A 46 -1.99 -6.89 -2.35
C CYS A 46 -1.95 -7.48 -3.76
N LEU A 47 -2.43 -8.73 -3.89
CA LEU A 47 -2.57 -9.40 -5.18
C LEU A 47 -4.03 -9.33 -5.62
N VAL A 48 -4.27 -8.78 -6.80
CA VAL A 48 -5.60 -8.60 -7.37
C VAL A 48 -5.73 -9.43 -8.63
N ARG A 49 -6.72 -10.32 -8.67
CA ARG A 49 -7.11 -10.98 -9.91
C ARG A 49 -8.11 -10.12 -10.66
N SER A 50 -7.78 -9.77 -11.91
CA SER A 50 -8.67 -8.99 -12.78
C SER A 50 -9.93 -9.78 -13.12
N LEU A 51 -11.08 -9.10 -13.20
CA LEU A 51 -12.36 -9.66 -13.59
C LEU A 51 -12.77 -9.17 -14.98
N SER A 52 -13.05 -10.13 -15.87
CA SER A 52 -13.76 -9.87 -17.11
C SER A 52 -15.15 -9.26 -16.82
N PRO A 53 -15.81 -8.61 -17.80
CA PRO A 53 -17.16 -8.10 -17.61
C PRO A 53 -18.15 -9.14 -17.06
N VAL A 54 -18.05 -10.39 -17.53
CA VAL A 54 -18.85 -11.52 -17.02
C VAL A 54 -18.44 -11.88 -15.59
N GLY A 55 -17.13 -11.93 -15.29
CA GLY A 55 -16.61 -12.20 -13.95
C GLY A 55 -17.09 -11.20 -12.88
N ARG A 56 -17.43 -9.97 -13.27
CA ARG A 56 -18.02 -8.96 -12.36
C ARG A 56 -19.42 -9.34 -11.89
N LEU A 57 -20.16 -10.08 -12.71
CA LEU A 57 -21.52 -10.53 -12.40
C LEU A 57 -21.51 -11.82 -11.57
N GLN A 58 -20.45 -12.64 -11.69
CA GLN A 58 -20.34 -13.92 -11.00
C GLN A 58 -20.36 -13.79 -9.47
N THR A 59 -21.20 -14.60 -8.83
CA THR A 59 -21.19 -14.78 -7.37
C THR A 59 -19.82 -15.28 -6.90
N ARG A 60 -19.53 -15.18 -5.60
CA ARG A 60 -18.28 -15.71 -5.03
C ARG A 60 -18.10 -17.19 -5.35
N ALA A 61 -19.13 -18.01 -5.12
CA ALA A 61 -19.09 -19.44 -5.40
C ALA A 61 -18.81 -19.77 -6.88
N ALA A 62 -19.43 -19.04 -7.82
CA ALA A 62 -19.18 -19.23 -9.25
C ALA A 62 -17.76 -18.84 -9.65
N PHE A 63 -17.24 -17.75 -9.08
CA PHE A 63 -15.86 -17.34 -9.28
C PHE A 63 -14.88 -18.38 -8.72
N ASP A 64 -15.10 -18.85 -7.48
CA ASP A 64 -14.28 -19.90 -6.86
C ASP A 64 -14.27 -21.18 -7.68
N PHE A 65 -15.43 -21.60 -8.18
CA PHE A 65 -15.54 -22.75 -9.07
C PHE A 65 -14.73 -22.54 -10.36
N SER A 66 -14.89 -21.39 -11.02
CA SER A 66 -14.14 -21.05 -12.24
C SER A 66 -12.63 -21.00 -12.01
N VAL A 67 -12.18 -20.48 -10.87
CA VAL A 67 -10.75 -20.39 -10.52
C VAL A 67 -10.17 -21.75 -10.14
N ARG A 68 -10.95 -22.63 -9.53
CA ARG A 68 -10.54 -24.00 -9.21
C ARG A 68 -10.47 -24.87 -10.44
N ASN A 69 -11.41 -24.72 -11.37
CA ASN A 69 -11.51 -25.52 -12.58
C ASN A 69 -10.87 -24.87 -13.81
N SER A 70 -10.05 -23.83 -13.61
CA SER A 70 -9.34 -23.20 -14.72
C SER A 70 -8.34 -24.22 -15.31
N PRO A 71 -8.35 -24.46 -16.63
CA PRO A 71 -7.51 -25.47 -17.27
C PRO A 71 -6.01 -25.26 -17.02
N SER A 72 -5.60 -24.00 -16.76
CA SER A 72 -4.26 -23.62 -16.32
C SER A 72 -3.76 -24.36 -15.07
N LYS A 73 -4.65 -24.81 -14.18
CA LYS A 73 -4.28 -25.61 -13.00
C LYS A 73 -4.08 -27.11 -13.29
N MET A 74 -4.67 -27.61 -14.37
CA MET A 74 -4.69 -29.04 -14.66
C MET A 74 -3.44 -29.50 -15.42
N LEU A 75 -2.73 -28.60 -16.09
CA LEU A 75 -1.59 -28.94 -16.94
C LEU A 75 -0.24 -28.90 -16.19
N ASP A 76 -0.07 -28.05 -15.19
CA ASP A 76 1.27 -27.80 -14.62
C ASP A 76 1.60 -28.56 -13.33
N GLY A 77 0.64 -29.23 -12.67
CA GLY A 77 0.92 -30.04 -11.46
C GLY A 77 1.61 -29.28 -10.30
N GLY A 78 1.84 -27.98 -10.44
CA GLY A 78 2.70 -27.19 -9.58
C GLY A 78 1.91 -26.28 -8.63
N SER A 79 2.66 -25.75 -7.68
CA SER A 79 2.16 -25.07 -6.50
C SER A 79 1.12 -23.97 -6.81
N THR A 80 0.21 -23.71 -5.86
CA THR A 80 -0.94 -22.78 -5.93
C THR A 80 -0.64 -21.38 -6.47
N TRP A 81 0.63 -21.00 -6.61
CA TRP A 81 1.14 -19.71 -7.04
C TRP A 81 1.41 -19.59 -8.56
N GLU A 82 1.48 -20.69 -9.32
CA GLU A 82 1.83 -20.66 -10.76
C GLU A 82 0.76 -20.02 -11.67
N ASN A 83 -0.44 -19.74 -11.17
CA ASN A 83 -1.37 -18.83 -11.85
C ASN A 83 -1.04 -17.34 -11.60
N SER A 84 0.25 -17.00 -11.41
CA SER A 84 0.70 -15.63 -11.17
C SER A 84 0.47 -14.71 -12.37
N ARG A 85 0.39 -15.27 -13.58
CA ARG A 85 0.20 -14.51 -14.83
C ARG A 85 -1.08 -13.67 -14.83
N ASP A 86 -2.11 -14.11 -14.10
CA ASP A 86 -3.39 -13.38 -13.98
C ASP A 86 -3.48 -12.48 -12.74
N LEU A 87 -2.44 -12.45 -11.91
CA LEU A 87 -2.40 -11.67 -10.68
C LEU A 87 -1.65 -10.37 -10.90
N ILE A 88 -2.34 -9.27 -10.62
CA ILE A 88 -1.76 -7.94 -10.65
C ILE A 88 -1.30 -7.63 -9.23
N ARG A 89 0.01 -7.33 -9.08
CA ARG A 89 0.54 -6.78 -7.85
C ARG A 89 0.10 -5.33 -7.73
N VAL A 90 -0.64 -5.02 -6.68
CA VAL A 90 -1.23 -3.70 -6.44
C VAL A 90 -0.70 -3.11 -5.15
N GLU A 91 0.00 -1.99 -5.26
CA GLU A 91 0.34 -1.11 -4.14
C GLU A 91 -0.81 -0.15 -3.88
N ILE A 92 -1.20 0.01 -2.63
CA ILE A 92 -2.26 0.94 -2.25
C ILE A 92 -1.65 2.34 -2.18
N ALA A 93 -2.18 3.26 -2.97
CA ALA A 93 -1.65 4.62 -3.08
C ALA A 93 -1.80 5.42 -1.78
N GLY A 94 -0.75 6.18 -1.47
CA GLY A 94 -0.66 7.10 -0.34
C GLY A 94 -0.51 6.44 1.02
N VAL A 95 -0.33 5.11 1.07
CA VAL A 95 -0.25 4.37 2.34
C VAL A 95 0.96 3.44 2.44
N THR A 96 1.54 3.39 3.63
CA THR A 96 2.66 2.51 3.98
C THR A 96 2.28 1.56 5.10
N ALA A 97 2.96 0.43 5.14
CA ALA A 97 2.82 -0.52 6.22
C ALA A 97 3.21 0.18 7.54
N PRO A 98 2.46 -0.07 8.62
CA PRO A 98 2.78 0.51 9.91
C PRO A 98 4.09 -0.10 10.44
N PRO A 99 4.81 0.58 11.34
CA PRO A 99 5.91 -0.03 12.07
C PRO A 99 5.42 -1.27 12.82
N SER A 100 6.32 -2.13 13.26
CA SER A 100 5.92 -3.26 14.11
C SER A 100 5.30 -2.73 15.41
N TYR A 101 4.03 -3.06 15.66
CA TYR A 101 3.31 -2.67 16.88
C TYR A 101 2.61 -3.88 17.49
N HIS A 102 2.38 -3.83 18.79
CA HIS A 102 1.58 -4.84 19.48
C HIS A 102 0.15 -4.34 19.67
N ASN A 103 -0.83 -5.07 19.12
CA ASN A 103 -2.24 -4.82 19.39
C ASN A 103 -2.92 -6.13 19.79
N PRO A 104 -3.55 -6.19 20.98
CA PRO A 104 -4.15 -7.42 21.48
C PRO A 104 -5.39 -7.85 20.68
N LEU A 105 -6.05 -6.91 19.98
CA LEU A 105 -7.31 -7.15 19.28
C LEU A 105 -7.11 -7.59 17.82
N ASP A 106 -6.00 -7.19 17.20
CA ASP A 106 -5.79 -7.42 15.77
C ASP A 106 -4.30 -7.51 15.43
N LYS A 107 -3.91 -8.59 14.75
CA LYS A 107 -2.52 -8.74 14.28
C LYS A 107 -2.29 -7.86 13.06
N GLN A 108 -1.09 -7.30 12.93
CA GLN A 108 -0.68 -6.55 11.75
C GLN A 108 -0.97 -7.36 10.46
N GLY A 109 -1.60 -6.69 9.49
CA GLY A 109 -1.99 -7.28 8.20
C GLY A 109 -3.20 -8.25 8.24
N GLN A 110 -3.69 -8.66 9.41
CA GLN A 110 -4.79 -9.64 9.51
C GLN A 110 -6.05 -9.18 8.78
N TRP A 111 -6.36 -7.89 8.81
CA TRP A 111 -7.51 -7.35 8.11
C TRP A 111 -7.41 -7.48 6.58
N LEU A 112 -6.25 -7.21 5.99
CA LEU A 112 -6.03 -7.42 4.56
C LEU A 112 -6.09 -8.91 4.20
N ARG A 113 -5.55 -9.77 5.08
CA ARG A 113 -5.68 -11.24 4.91
C ARG A 113 -7.14 -11.68 4.95
N ARG A 114 -7.99 -11.08 5.80
CA ARG A 114 -9.45 -11.34 5.80
C ARG A 114 -10.09 -10.90 4.49
N LEU A 115 -9.78 -9.70 3.97
CA LEU A 115 -10.27 -9.27 2.67
C LEU A 115 -9.84 -10.20 1.52
N ALA A 116 -8.61 -10.71 1.56
CA ALA A 116 -8.10 -11.67 0.60
C ALA A 116 -8.80 -13.03 0.72
N ALA A 117 -8.97 -13.54 1.95
CA ALA A 117 -9.70 -14.78 2.23
C ALA A 117 -11.17 -14.69 1.78
N ASP A 118 -11.79 -13.53 1.94
CA ASP A 118 -13.14 -13.25 1.46
C ASP A 118 -13.24 -12.96 -0.03
N GLN A 119 -12.09 -12.88 -0.70
CA GLN A 119 -11.97 -12.48 -2.10
C GLN A 119 -12.75 -11.20 -2.40
N ALA A 120 -12.55 -10.19 -1.56
CA ALA A 120 -13.30 -8.95 -1.59
C ALA A 120 -13.25 -8.33 -2.99
N ARG A 121 -14.41 -7.93 -3.51
CA ARG A 121 -14.50 -7.25 -4.80
C ARG A 121 -13.92 -5.85 -4.69
N VAL A 122 -13.04 -5.52 -5.62
CA VAL A 122 -12.34 -4.24 -5.67
C VAL A 122 -12.43 -3.56 -7.03
N SER A 123 -12.28 -2.25 -7.01
CA SER A 123 -12.09 -1.37 -8.15
C SER A 123 -10.77 -0.65 -7.93
N CYS A 124 -9.78 -0.94 -8.75
CA CYS A 124 -8.43 -0.39 -8.68
C CYS A 124 -8.30 0.70 -9.75
N GLN A 125 -8.22 1.95 -9.33
CA GLN A 125 -7.92 3.07 -10.23
C GLN A 125 -6.40 3.22 -10.30
N LEU A 126 -5.81 2.93 -11.45
CA LEU A 126 -4.38 3.05 -11.69
C LEU A 126 -3.97 4.53 -11.61
N LEU A 127 -3.00 4.83 -10.74
CA LEU A 127 -2.41 6.15 -10.60
C LEU A 127 -1.01 6.18 -11.19
N ALA A 128 -0.17 5.21 -10.83
CA ALA A 128 1.19 5.07 -11.32
C ALA A 128 1.55 3.59 -11.53
N ARG A 129 2.65 3.34 -12.23
CA ARG A 129 3.22 1.99 -12.41
C ARG A 129 4.65 2.00 -11.91
N ARG A 130 5.02 1.01 -11.12
CA ARG A 130 6.42 0.70 -10.84
C ARG A 130 6.91 -0.32 -11.84
N ALA A 131 8.01 0.02 -12.50
CA ALA A 131 8.75 -0.88 -13.35
C ALA A 131 10.23 -0.77 -12.99
N ILE A 132 10.96 -1.87 -13.18
CA ILE A 132 12.42 -1.82 -13.06
C ILE A 132 12.95 -1.02 -14.24
N ARG A 133 13.59 0.11 -13.94
CA ARG A 133 14.13 1.02 -14.95
C ARG A 133 15.39 0.47 -15.60
N ASP A 134 16.24 -0.20 -14.82
CA ASP A 134 17.44 -0.84 -15.31
C ASP A 134 17.62 -2.24 -14.71
N PRO A 135 17.32 -3.31 -15.45
CA PRO A 135 17.55 -4.68 -14.99
C PRO A 135 19.06 -4.96 -14.80
N ALA A 136 19.94 -4.26 -15.52
CA ALA A 136 21.38 -4.47 -15.41
C ALA A 136 21.92 -4.01 -14.05
N ALA A 137 21.32 -2.98 -13.44
CA ALA A 137 21.67 -2.52 -12.10
C ALA A 137 21.36 -3.55 -11.00
N ILE A 138 20.39 -4.44 -11.22
CA ILE A 138 20.10 -5.57 -10.32
C ILE A 138 21.06 -6.73 -10.59
N LEU A 139 21.38 -6.97 -11.88
CA LEU A 139 22.23 -8.07 -12.35
C LEU A 139 23.73 -7.93 -12.05
N SER A 140 24.24 -6.73 -11.76
CA SER A 140 25.67 -6.54 -11.43
C SER A 140 26.12 -7.25 -10.14
N THR A 141 25.20 -7.88 -9.40
CA THR A 141 25.48 -8.62 -8.16
C THR A 141 25.47 -10.13 -8.33
N LYS A 142 25.14 -10.66 -9.51
CA LYS A 142 25.05 -12.10 -9.75
C LYS A 142 25.85 -12.45 -11.00
N ASP A 143 27.12 -12.76 -10.80
CA ASP A 143 28.05 -13.24 -11.82
C ASP A 143 27.44 -14.44 -12.58
N GLY A 144 26.84 -14.18 -13.73
CA GLY A 144 26.21 -15.22 -14.54
C GLY A 144 25.39 -14.60 -15.66
N SER A 145 25.78 -14.84 -16.90
CA SER A 145 25.22 -14.28 -18.13
C SER A 145 23.79 -14.75 -18.47
N GLY A 146 22.91 -14.88 -17.47
CA GLY A 146 21.47 -15.12 -17.64
C GLY A 146 20.74 -13.79 -17.79
N GLY A 147 20.18 -13.52 -18.96
CA GLY A 147 19.22 -12.43 -19.12
C GLY A 147 18.07 -12.60 -18.14
N VAL A 148 17.54 -11.49 -17.59
CA VAL A 148 16.32 -11.52 -16.79
C VAL A 148 15.22 -12.08 -17.66
N ASP A 149 14.64 -13.21 -17.27
CA ASP A 149 13.46 -13.77 -17.92
C ASP A 149 12.33 -12.73 -17.87
N ASP A 150 11.57 -12.59 -18.96
CA ASP A 150 10.45 -11.66 -19.03
C ASP A 150 9.44 -11.92 -17.89
N GLU A 151 9.34 -13.17 -17.44
CA GLU A 151 8.53 -13.53 -16.27
C GLU A 151 9.01 -12.87 -14.97
N GLU A 152 10.31 -12.80 -14.74
CA GLU A 152 10.88 -12.18 -13.54
C GLU A 152 10.67 -10.67 -13.57
N ARG A 153 10.81 -10.05 -14.76
CA ARG A 153 10.50 -8.63 -14.95
C ARG A 153 9.04 -8.32 -14.64
N ASP A 154 8.10 -9.17 -15.05
CA ASP A 154 6.68 -8.98 -14.77
C ASP A 154 6.33 -9.17 -13.29
N ARG A 155 7.00 -10.10 -12.59
CA ARG A 155 6.84 -10.28 -11.13
C ARG A 155 7.27 -9.07 -10.31
N LEU A 156 8.20 -8.28 -10.84
CA LEU A 156 8.77 -7.12 -10.16
C LEU A 156 7.99 -5.82 -10.45
N GLN A 157 7.06 -5.85 -11.40
CA GLN A 157 6.17 -4.72 -11.64
C GLN A 157 5.07 -4.64 -10.59
N ALA A 158 4.68 -3.41 -10.25
CA ALA A 158 3.55 -3.16 -9.38
C ALA A 158 2.70 -2.01 -9.92
N ALA A 159 1.39 -2.15 -9.82
CA ALA A 159 0.44 -1.09 -10.10
C ALA A 159 0.16 -0.30 -8.82
N VAL A 160 0.44 1.00 -8.80
CA VAL A 160 0.05 1.88 -7.70
C VAL A 160 -1.37 2.34 -7.94
N CYS A 161 -2.29 1.89 -7.09
CA CYS A 161 -3.71 2.10 -7.30
C CYS A 161 -4.38 2.75 -6.09
N ARG A 162 -5.37 3.60 -6.38
CA ARG A 162 -6.44 3.87 -5.42
C ARG A 162 -7.41 2.70 -5.46
N VAL A 163 -7.58 2.01 -4.33
CA VAL A 163 -8.37 0.79 -4.26
C VAL A 163 -9.69 1.07 -3.54
N LEU A 164 -10.80 0.86 -4.24
CA LEU A 164 -12.16 0.95 -3.68
C LEU A 164 -12.70 -0.46 -3.51
N HIS A 165 -13.06 -0.85 -2.30
CA HIS A 165 -13.61 -2.17 -2.01
C HIS A 165 -15.08 -2.08 -1.59
N ARG A 166 -15.83 -3.17 -1.77
CA ARG A 166 -17.22 -3.27 -1.32
C ARG A 166 -17.33 -4.40 -0.31
N SER A 167 -17.58 -4.05 0.96
CA SER A 167 -17.84 -5.03 2.01
C SER A 167 -19.15 -5.77 1.74
N PRO A 168 -19.27 -7.05 2.14
CA PRO A 168 -20.54 -7.78 2.09
C PRO A 168 -21.64 -6.98 2.81
N GLY A 169 -22.82 -6.87 2.21
CA GLY A 169 -23.95 -6.11 2.77
C GLY A 169 -23.88 -4.58 2.62
N SER A 170 -22.75 -3.99 2.25
CA SER A 170 -22.67 -2.55 1.97
C SER A 170 -23.10 -2.25 0.53
N PHE A 171 -23.85 -1.16 0.33
CA PHE A 171 -24.11 -0.61 -1.01
C PHE A 171 -22.98 0.30 -1.50
N PHE A 172 -22.35 1.02 -0.59
CA PHE A 172 -21.29 1.97 -0.92
C PHE A 172 -19.92 1.32 -0.94
N ARG A 173 -19.11 1.72 -1.93
CA ARG A 173 -17.70 1.37 -1.98
C ARG A 173 -16.95 2.23 -0.97
N ARG A 174 -15.97 1.62 -0.30
CA ARG A 174 -15.10 2.28 0.66
C ARG A 174 -13.68 2.31 0.14
N ASP A 175 -13.02 3.43 0.36
CA ASP A 175 -11.62 3.61 0.04
C ASP A 175 -10.74 2.77 0.99
N LEU A 176 -9.98 1.85 0.42
CA LEU A 176 -9.15 0.91 1.16
C LEU A 176 -8.01 1.61 1.90
N GLY A 177 -7.32 2.54 1.25
CA GLY A 177 -6.22 3.30 1.85
C GLY A 177 -6.70 4.14 3.01
N HIS A 178 -7.78 4.90 2.80
CA HIS A 178 -8.41 5.68 3.87
C HIS A 178 -8.89 4.80 5.02
N SER A 179 -9.49 3.64 4.74
CA SER A 179 -9.97 2.73 5.80
C SER A 179 -8.81 2.17 6.63
N LEU A 180 -7.67 1.86 6.01
CA LEU A 180 -6.47 1.38 6.70
C LEU A 180 -5.88 2.47 7.60
N VAL A 181 -5.72 3.68 7.07
CA VAL A 181 -5.17 4.81 7.83
C VAL A 181 -6.09 5.21 8.98
N ARG A 182 -7.40 5.34 8.73
CA ARG A 182 -8.38 5.74 9.74
C ARG A 182 -8.50 4.75 10.91
N SER A 183 -8.17 3.47 10.68
CA SER A 183 -8.13 2.43 11.71
C SER A 183 -6.75 2.25 12.35
N GLY A 184 -5.77 3.09 12.01
CA GLY A 184 -4.40 2.99 12.53
C GLY A 184 -3.66 1.73 12.08
N ARG A 185 -4.01 1.18 10.91
CA ARG A 185 -3.41 -0.04 10.36
C ARG A 185 -2.43 0.21 9.22
N ALA A 186 -2.26 1.47 8.85
CA ALA A 186 -1.31 1.94 7.87
C ALA A 186 -0.94 3.40 8.18
N ASN A 187 0.19 3.82 7.65
CA ASN A 187 0.67 5.18 7.67
C ASN A 187 0.40 5.89 6.36
N VAL A 188 0.41 7.21 6.37
CA VAL A 188 0.49 8.00 5.14
C VAL A 188 1.95 8.06 4.70
N VAL A 189 2.17 7.94 3.39
CA VAL A 189 3.50 8.07 2.77
C VAL A 189 3.99 9.50 2.89
N SER A 190 5.21 9.72 3.39
CA SER A 190 5.78 11.08 3.55
C SER A 190 6.07 11.77 2.22
N ALA A 191 6.43 11.01 1.18
CA ALA A 191 6.80 11.53 -0.13
C ALA A 191 5.62 11.84 -1.08
N GLY A 192 4.37 11.60 -0.65
CA GLY A 192 3.17 11.80 -1.47
C GLY A 192 2.42 10.49 -1.77
N LEU A 193 2.03 10.25 -3.03
CA LEU A 193 1.16 9.11 -3.38
C LEU A 193 1.85 7.74 -3.37
N TYR A 194 3.17 7.70 -3.43
CA TYR A 194 3.92 6.46 -3.55
C TYR A 194 5.30 6.62 -2.92
N VAL A 195 5.82 5.53 -2.36
CA VAL A 195 7.16 5.48 -1.76
C VAL A 195 8.23 5.77 -2.82
N ASN A 196 9.23 6.57 -2.49
CA ASN A 196 10.38 6.76 -3.36
C ASN A 196 11.27 5.51 -3.32
N ASP A 197 11.25 4.73 -4.40
CA ASP A 197 12.12 3.57 -4.59
C ASP A 197 13.03 3.86 -5.80
N PRO A 198 14.34 4.11 -5.59
CA PRO A 198 15.26 4.43 -6.68
C PRO A 198 15.47 3.26 -7.65
N ILE A 199 15.27 2.02 -7.18
CA ILE A 199 15.40 0.80 -7.99
C ILE A 199 14.14 0.60 -8.84
N ARG A 200 12.97 0.88 -8.26
CA ARG A 200 11.65 0.75 -8.91
C ARG A 200 10.92 2.10 -8.89
N PRO A 201 11.37 3.06 -9.71
CA PRO A 201 10.72 4.36 -9.77
C PRO A 201 9.27 4.20 -10.22
N ALA A 202 8.39 4.99 -9.61
CA ALA A 202 7.01 5.05 -10.05
C ALA A 202 6.88 6.03 -11.23
N GLU A 203 6.29 5.57 -12.31
CA GLU A 203 5.91 6.38 -13.48
C GLU A 203 4.44 6.78 -13.33
N ASP A 204 4.14 8.09 -13.27
CA ASP A 204 2.77 8.58 -13.17
C ASP A 204 1.98 8.24 -14.45
N GLY A 205 0.73 7.82 -14.25
CA GLY A 205 -0.22 7.50 -15.30
C GLY A 205 -0.97 8.71 -15.87
N SER A 206 -0.75 9.93 -15.35
CA SER A 206 -1.33 11.16 -15.91
C SER A 206 -0.49 12.40 -15.63
N GLU A 207 -0.34 13.26 -16.64
CA GLU A 207 0.26 14.59 -16.51
C GLU A 207 -0.81 15.70 -16.38
N LYS A 208 -2.10 15.31 -16.29
CA LYS A 208 -3.20 16.28 -16.25
C LYS A 208 -3.24 16.97 -14.89
N THR A 209 -3.24 18.30 -14.89
CA THR A 209 -3.35 19.13 -13.67
C THR A 209 -4.60 18.83 -12.84
N SER A 210 -5.71 18.46 -13.48
CA SER A 210 -6.94 18.06 -12.79
C SER A 210 -6.81 16.73 -12.03
N ASP A 211 -6.00 15.81 -12.54
CA ASP A 211 -5.68 14.55 -11.87
C ASP A 211 -4.75 14.81 -10.68
N LEU A 212 -3.73 15.65 -10.85
CA LEU A 212 -2.83 16.07 -9.77
C LEU A 212 -3.58 16.76 -8.61
N ARG A 213 -4.55 17.63 -8.91
CA ARG A 213 -5.39 18.25 -7.87
C ARG A 213 -6.22 17.22 -7.09
N ARG A 214 -6.77 16.21 -7.78
CA ARG A 214 -7.54 15.13 -7.13
C ARG A 214 -6.66 14.26 -6.24
N ASP A 215 -5.42 14.06 -6.67
CA ASP A 215 -4.41 13.31 -5.93
C ASP A 215 -3.97 14.06 -4.67
N ALA A 216 -3.72 15.37 -4.78
CA ALA A 216 -3.46 16.23 -3.63
C ALA A 216 -4.61 16.21 -2.61
N SER A 217 -5.86 16.42 -3.05
CA SER A 217 -7.03 16.31 -2.17
C SER A 217 -7.29 14.89 -1.64
N TYR A 218 -6.70 13.86 -2.24
CA TYR A 218 -6.74 12.52 -1.69
C TYR A 218 -5.72 12.35 -0.55
N LEU A 219 -4.50 12.86 -0.72
CA LEU A 219 -3.48 12.88 0.34
C LEU A 219 -3.93 13.67 1.57
N GLU A 220 -4.47 14.88 1.39
CA GLU A 220 -5.02 15.70 2.49
C GLU A 220 -6.06 14.93 3.33
N ARG A 221 -6.89 14.11 2.67
CA ARG A 221 -7.87 13.26 3.37
C ARG A 221 -7.23 12.10 4.11
N LEU A 222 -6.15 11.53 3.58
CA LEU A 222 -5.41 10.47 4.28
C LEU A 222 -4.71 11.03 5.52
N GLU A 223 -4.07 12.19 5.42
CA GLU A 223 -3.43 12.88 6.54
C GLU A 223 -4.43 13.23 7.63
N ALA A 224 -5.59 13.79 7.27
CA ALA A 224 -6.68 14.04 8.21
C ALA A 224 -7.15 12.76 8.90
N ALA A 225 -7.29 11.65 8.15
CA ALA A 225 -7.66 10.37 8.71
C ALA A 225 -6.59 9.78 9.64
N GLN A 226 -5.31 10.02 9.36
CA GLN A 226 -4.19 9.58 10.21
C GLN A 226 -4.21 10.33 11.54
N LEU A 227 -4.38 11.65 11.48
CA LEU A 227 -4.50 12.49 12.66
C LEU A 227 -5.72 12.12 13.51
N GLU A 228 -6.86 11.82 12.89
CA GLU A 228 -8.05 11.29 13.60
C GLU A 228 -7.77 9.94 14.27
N ALA A 229 -7.11 9.01 13.57
CA ALA A 229 -6.73 7.72 14.16
C ALA A 229 -5.77 7.87 15.34
N ALA A 230 -4.84 8.83 15.27
CA ALA A 230 -3.90 9.15 16.34
C ALA A 230 -4.61 9.74 17.58
N LYS A 231 -5.57 10.66 17.37
CA LYS A 231 -6.40 11.23 18.44
C LYS A 231 -7.22 10.16 19.17
N GLU A 232 -7.78 9.21 18.42
CA GLU A 232 -8.59 8.11 18.96
C GLU A 232 -7.77 6.94 19.51
N ARG A 233 -6.43 6.99 19.38
CA ARG A 233 -5.53 5.87 19.73
C ARG A 233 -5.92 4.55 19.03
N ALA A 234 -6.33 4.62 17.77
CA ALA A 234 -6.75 3.46 17.00
C ALA A 234 -5.54 2.65 16.46
N GLY A 235 -5.65 1.32 16.44
CA GLY A 235 -4.67 0.45 15.77
C GLY A 235 -3.28 0.54 16.39
N MET A 236 -2.29 0.97 15.61
CA MET A 236 -0.92 1.20 16.06
C MET A 236 -0.80 2.38 17.03
N TRP A 237 -1.70 3.36 16.97
CA TRP A 237 -1.67 4.54 17.82
C TRP A 237 -2.03 4.27 19.29
N ALA A 238 -2.45 3.04 19.60
CA ALA A 238 -2.61 2.55 20.96
C ALA A 238 -1.27 2.13 21.60
N ASP A 239 -0.25 1.81 20.79
CA ASP A 239 1.07 1.39 21.23
C ASP A 239 1.99 2.60 21.36
N GLU A 240 2.49 2.87 22.58
CA GLU A 240 3.33 4.04 22.86
C GLU A 240 4.63 4.02 22.04
N ARG A 241 5.21 2.83 21.82
CA ARG A 241 6.44 2.71 21.02
C ARG A 241 6.22 3.07 19.56
N ALA A 242 5.04 2.78 19.03
CA ALA A 242 4.69 3.16 17.67
C ALA A 242 4.45 4.68 17.56
N ARG A 243 3.89 5.30 18.61
CA ARG A 243 3.70 6.76 18.69
C ARG A 243 5.03 7.51 18.78
N GLU A 244 5.95 7.06 19.62
CA GLU A 244 7.29 7.66 19.76
C GLU A 244 8.05 7.71 18.43
N ARG A 245 7.91 6.67 17.61
CA ARG A 245 8.51 6.63 16.25
C ARG A 245 7.87 7.61 15.29
N GLN A 246 6.65 8.08 15.57
CA GLN A 246 5.88 9.02 14.76
C GLN A 246 5.59 10.29 15.54
N GLY A 247 6.58 10.76 16.30
CA GLY A 247 6.49 11.86 17.25
C GLY A 247 5.69 13.04 16.72
N ASP A 248 6.00 13.53 15.52
CA ASP A 248 5.33 14.69 14.92
C ASP A 248 3.79 14.56 14.88
N VAL A 249 3.29 13.41 14.41
CA VAL A 249 1.84 13.15 14.29
C VAL A 249 1.22 12.89 15.66
N ALA A 250 1.93 12.19 16.55
CA ALA A 250 1.46 11.91 17.90
C ALA A 250 1.37 13.20 18.74
N GLU A 251 2.35 14.08 18.64
CA GLU A 251 2.40 15.39 19.29
C GLU A 251 1.29 16.31 18.77
N GLU A 252 1.06 16.35 17.46
CA GLU A 252 -0.04 17.12 16.89
C GLU A 252 -1.39 16.59 17.38
N ALA A 253 -1.58 15.27 17.42
CA ALA A 253 -2.79 14.65 17.93
C ALA A 253 -3.01 14.95 19.42
N ASP A 254 -1.98 14.81 20.25
CA ASP A 254 -2.05 15.09 21.69
C ASP A 254 -2.28 16.56 21.98
N PHE A 255 -1.66 17.46 21.21
CA PHE A 255 -1.96 18.88 21.28
C PHE A 255 -3.42 19.13 20.89
N ALA A 256 -3.92 18.52 19.81
CA ALA A 256 -5.29 18.71 19.39
C ALA A 256 -6.30 18.20 20.45
N VAL A 257 -6.00 17.12 21.18
CA VAL A 257 -6.85 16.62 22.26
C VAL A 257 -6.74 17.47 23.54
N ASN A 258 -5.54 17.82 23.96
CA ASN A 258 -5.28 18.42 25.29
C ASN A 258 -5.24 19.95 25.29
N ALA A 259 -5.03 20.61 24.15
CA ALA A 259 -4.93 22.07 24.10
C ALA A 259 -6.29 22.74 24.35
N GLY A 260 -6.35 23.54 25.42
CA GLY A 260 -7.43 24.49 25.64
C GLY A 260 -7.57 25.46 24.47
N TRP A 261 -8.79 25.97 24.25
CA TRP A 261 -9.15 26.81 23.10
C TRP A 261 -8.18 27.99 22.88
N ALA A 262 -7.70 28.63 23.95
CA ALA A 262 -6.77 29.76 23.89
C ALA A 262 -5.42 29.39 23.26
N ARG A 263 -4.88 28.18 23.53
CA ARG A 263 -3.63 27.71 22.92
C ARG A 263 -3.79 27.39 21.44
N ARG A 264 -4.96 26.87 21.03
CA ARG A 264 -5.27 26.64 19.62
C ARG A 264 -5.33 27.96 18.84
N VAL A 265 -5.99 28.96 19.40
CA VAL A 265 -6.06 30.32 18.80
C VAL A 265 -4.67 30.97 18.74
N TRP A 266 -3.86 30.83 19.79
CA TRP A 266 -2.50 31.37 19.79
C TRP A 266 -1.62 30.74 18.72
N ARG A 267 -1.66 29.40 18.56
CA ARG A 267 -0.89 28.72 17.50
C ARG A 267 -1.36 29.15 16.11
N TRP A 268 -2.67 29.24 15.88
CA TRP A 268 -3.22 29.74 14.63
C TRP A 268 -2.77 31.18 14.30
N ALA A 269 -2.76 32.06 15.32
CA ALA A 269 -2.29 33.43 15.15
C ALA A 269 -0.79 33.48 14.80
N ARG A 270 0.02 32.62 15.42
CA ARG A 270 1.45 32.51 15.14
C ARG A 270 1.74 32.01 13.72
N GLU A 271 1.06 30.93 13.30
CA GLU A 271 1.19 30.38 11.94
C GLU A 271 0.79 31.40 10.87
N LYS A 272 -0.27 32.20 11.11
CA LYS A 272 -0.67 33.27 10.19
C LYS A 272 0.27 34.46 10.17
N ALA A 273 0.96 34.71 11.29
CA ALA A 273 1.90 35.81 11.41
C ALA A 273 3.33 35.46 10.93
N GLY A 274 3.60 34.20 10.56
CA GLY A 274 4.88 33.76 10.00
C GLY A 274 6.04 33.76 11.00
N PHE A 275 5.75 33.61 12.30
CA PHE A 275 6.74 33.54 13.40
C PHE A 275 7.06 32.11 13.87
#